data_AF-W2SPC0-F1
#
_entry.id   AF-W2SPC0-F1
#
_cell.length_a   1.000
_cell.length_b   1.000
_cell.length_c   1.000
_cell.angle_alpha   90.00
_cell.angle_beta   90.00
_cell.angle_gamma   90.00
#
_symmetry.space_group_name_H-M   'P 1'
#
loop_
_entity.id
_entity.type
_entity.pdbx_description
1 polymer ?
#
loop_
_entity_poly.entity_id
_entity_poly.type
_entity_poly.pdbx_seq_one_letter_code
_entity_poly.pdbx_strand_id
1 'polypeptide(L)' 'MQKLAVFFLALVLLACAEQKCKVNKDCSPGYKCDGGSCTVNMECPRIFPVKVKAGCKTISVADDNNCAMIKIVC' A
#
# COMPACT_ATOMS: atom_id res chain seq x y z
N MET A 1 -29.92 19.09 7.18
CA MET A 1 -29.53 18.02 8.13
C MET A 1 -29.33 16.67 7.42
N GLN A 2 -30.31 16.18 6.66
CA GLN A 2 -30.26 14.87 5.98
C GLN A 2 -29.10 14.71 4.97
N LYS A 3 -28.79 15.74 4.18
CA LYS A 3 -27.66 15.72 3.22
C LYS A 3 -26.29 15.63 3.91
N LEU A 4 -26.14 16.26 5.09
CA LEU A 4 -24.91 16.19 5.89
C LEU A 4 -24.72 14.80 6.49
N ALA A 5 -25.79 14.18 7.00
CA ALA A 5 -25.75 12.82 7.53
C ALA A 5 -25.34 11.78 6.46
N VAL A 6 -25.88 11.91 5.24
CA VAL A 6 -25.48 11.04 4.11
C VAL A 6 -24.01 11.25 3.74
N PHE A 7 -23.52 12.48 3.78
CA PHE A 7 -22.13 12.79 3.47
C PHE A 7 -21.16 12.23 4.50
N PHE A 8 -21.50 12.34 5.80
CA PHE A 8 -20.73 11.72 6.88
C PHE A 8 -20.75 10.19 6.80
N LEU A 9 -21.89 9.58 6.48
CA LEU A 9 -21.98 8.13 6.30
C LEU A 9 -21.11 7.65 5.13
N ALA A 10 -21.11 8.38 4.00
CA ALA A 10 -20.27 8.07 2.85
C ALA A 10 -18.76 8.20 3.16
N LEU A 11 -18.37 9.23 3.91
CA LEU A 11 -16.98 9.42 4.36
C LEU A 11 -16.52 8.28 5.29
N VAL A 12 -17.38 7.85 6.22
CA VAL A 12 -17.09 6.71 7.10
C VAL A 12 -16.94 5.41 6.30
N LEU A 13 -17.81 5.17 5.32
CA LEU A 13 -17.69 4.00 4.43
C LEU A 13 -16.43 4.05 3.55
N LEU A 14 -15.98 5.23 3.13
CA LEU A 14 -14.72 5.40 2.40
C LEU A 14 -13.50 5.18 3.30
N ALA A 15 -13.55 5.66 4.54
CA ALA A 15 -12.48 5.46 5.52
C ALA A 15 -12.38 4.00 6.01
N CYS A 16 -13.52 3.30 6.07
CA CYS A 16 -13.63 1.88 6.39
C CYS A 16 -13.68 0.98 5.14
N ALA A 17 -13.34 1.50 3.96
CA ALA A 17 -13.02 0.64 2.83
C ALA A 17 -11.70 -0.05 3.16
N GLU A 18 -11.78 -1.07 4.03
CA GLU A 18 -10.76 -2.09 4.16
C GLU A 18 -10.38 -2.46 2.74
N GLN A 19 -9.09 -2.38 2.44
CA GLN A 19 -8.55 -2.63 1.12
C GLN A 19 -8.77 -4.12 0.86
N LYS A 20 -9.99 -4.46 0.42
CA LYS A 20 -10.45 -5.84 0.30
C LYS A 20 -9.59 -6.49 -0.76
N CYS A 21 -8.94 -7.57 -0.38
CA CYS A 21 -8.00 -8.27 -1.24
C CYS A 21 -8.41 -9.74 -1.37
N LYS A 22 -8.01 -10.36 -2.48
CA LYS A 22 -8.09 -11.82 -2.69
C LYS A 22 -6.69 -12.42 -2.77
N VAL A 23 -5.73 -11.68 -3.31
CA VAL A 23 -4.32 -12.06 -3.41
C VAL A 23 -3.42 -10.92 -2.97
N ASN A 24 -2.17 -11.23 -2.62
CA ASN A 24 -1.20 -10.22 -2.15
C ASN A 24 -1.02 -9.06 -3.13
N LYS A 25 -1.09 -9.33 -4.45
CA LYS A 25 -0.93 -8.33 -5.51
C LYS A 25 -2.05 -7.29 -5.56
N ASP A 26 -3.17 -7.53 -4.89
CA ASP A 26 -4.24 -6.54 -4.75
C ASP A 26 -3.87 -5.43 -3.73
N CYS A 27 -2.86 -5.69 -2.89
CA CYS A 27 -2.39 -4.79 -1.86
C CYS A 27 -1.20 -3.96 -2.34
N SER A 28 -1.04 -2.78 -1.74
CA SER A 28 0.16 -1.95 -1.93
C SER A 28 1.45 -2.73 -1.65
N PRO A 29 2.57 -2.42 -2.32
CA PRO A 29 3.85 -3.09 -2.04
C PRO A 29 4.23 -2.99 -0.55
N GLY A 30 4.68 -4.10 0.03
CA GLY A 30 4.97 -4.27 1.46
C GLY A 30 3.80 -4.83 2.28
N TYR A 31 2.64 -5.08 1.65
CA TYR A 31 1.46 -5.63 2.30
C TYR A 31 1.09 -7.01 1.72
N LYS A 32 0.52 -7.87 2.55
CA LYS A 32 -0.03 -9.17 2.15
C LYS A 32 -1.54 -9.20 2.37
N CYS A 33 -2.21 -10.05 1.63
CA CYS A 33 -3.63 -10.29 1.84
C CYS A 33 -3.81 -11.33 2.94
N ASP A 34 -4.45 -10.93 4.04
CA ASP A 34 -4.74 -11.82 5.16
C ASP A 34 -6.19 -11.62 5.59
N GLY A 35 -6.96 -12.70 5.64
CA GLY A 35 -8.39 -12.66 5.99
C GLY A 35 -9.24 -11.77 5.07
N GLY A 36 -8.78 -11.45 3.87
CA GLY A 36 -9.45 -10.54 2.94
C GLY A 36 -9.11 -9.06 3.12
N SER A 37 -8.14 -8.74 3.97
CA SER A 37 -7.65 -7.37 4.22
C SER A 37 -6.15 -7.27 4.01
N CYS A 38 -5.70 -6.12 3.51
CA CYS A 38 -4.27 -5.85 3.35
C CYS A 38 -3.60 -5.57 4.71
N THR A 39 -2.68 -6.44 5.12
CA THR A 39 -1.89 -6.31 6.36
C THR A 39 -0.41 -6.18 6.03
N VAL A 40 0.39 -5.63 6.94
CA VAL A 40 1.83 -5.47 6.71
C VAL A 40 2.48 -6.84 6.54
N ASN A 41 3.25 -7.02 5.47
CA ASN A 41 3.99 -8.25 5.25
C ASN A 41 5.31 -8.23 6.03
N MET A 42 5.29 -8.85 7.21
CA MET A 42 6.45 -8.90 8.12
C MET A 42 7.59 -9.80 7.62
N GLU A 43 7.37 -10.60 6.58
CA GLU A 43 8.41 -11.44 5.95
C GLU A 43 9.28 -10.63 4.98
N CYS A 44 8.88 -9.40 4.66
CA CYS A 44 9.63 -8.56 3.74
C CYS A 44 10.94 -8.07 4.35
N PRO A 45 12.01 -7.96 3.53
CA PRO A 45 13.27 -7.43 3.99
C PRO A 45 13.11 -5.97 4.42
N ARG A 46 13.84 -5.58 5.48
CA ARG A 46 13.89 -4.17 5.88
C ARG A 46 14.59 -3.38 4.79
N ILE A 47 13.93 -2.33 4.32
CA ILE A 47 14.48 -1.41 3.34
C ILE A 47 15.36 -0.40 4.07
N PHE A 48 16.63 -0.33 3.68
CA PHE A 48 17.55 0.70 4.15
C PHE A 48 17.54 1.90 3.19
N PRO A 49 17.73 3.13 3.70
CA PRO A 49 17.85 4.31 2.85
C PRO A 49 19.07 4.17 1.92
N VAL A 50 18.83 4.33 0.61
CA VAL A 50 19.87 4.29 -0.42
C VAL A 50 20.30 5.71 -0.82
N LYS A 51 21.58 5.88 -1.14
CA LYS A 51 22.09 7.14 -1.70
C LYS A 51 21.64 7.26 -3.16
N VAL A 52 20.96 8.34 -3.49
CA VAL A 52 20.44 8.62 -4.84
C VAL A 52 21.28 9.73 -5.46
N LYS A 53 21.74 9.53 -6.71
CA LYS A 53 22.47 10.57 -7.46
C LYS A 53 21.53 11.70 -7.86
N ALA A 54 22.08 12.92 -8.02
CA ALA A 54 21.33 14.05 -8.53
C ALA A 54 20.72 13.73 -9.92
N GLY A 55 19.45 14.07 -10.11
CA GLY A 55 18.70 13.75 -11.32
C GLY A 55 18.00 12.39 -11.33
N CYS A 56 18.27 11.51 -10.35
CA CYS A 56 17.59 10.23 -10.22
C CYS A 56 16.53 10.27 -9.11
N LYS A 57 15.52 9.40 -9.20
CA LYS A 57 14.48 9.21 -8.18
C LYS A 57 14.36 7.75 -7.76
N THR A 58 13.94 7.52 -6.52
CA THR A 58 13.56 6.19 -6.06
C THR A 58 12.08 5.95 -6.34
N ILE A 59 11.76 4.76 -6.84
CA ILE A 59 10.40 4.26 -6.93
C ILE A 59 10.30 2.98 -6.09
N SER A 60 9.13 2.76 -5.49
CA SER A 60 8.81 1.50 -4.84
C SER A 60 8.18 0.55 -5.85
N VAL A 61 8.69 -0.68 -5.94
CA VAL A 61 8.18 -1.72 -6.84
C VAL A 61 7.95 -2.98 -6.00
N ALA A 62 6.84 -3.67 -6.24
CA ALA A 62 6.58 -4.97 -5.62
C ALA A 62 7.44 -6.06 -6.28
N ASP A 63 8.01 -6.95 -5.47
CA ASP A 63 8.55 -8.23 -5.93
C ASP A 63 7.45 -9.32 -6.02
N ASP A 64 7.85 -10.57 -6.27
CA ASP A 64 6.92 -11.70 -6.37
C ASP A 64 6.14 -11.98 -5.08
N ASN A 65 6.71 -11.62 -3.92
CA ASN A 65 6.09 -11.74 -2.60
C ASN A 65 5.32 -10.47 -2.20
N ASN A 66 5.15 -9.54 -3.15
CA ASN A 66 4.60 -8.21 -2.93
C ASN A 66 5.37 -7.37 -1.91
N CYS A 67 6.67 -7.65 -1.72
CA CYS A 67 7.53 -6.82 -0.89
C CYS A 67 7.94 -5.55 -1.63
N ALA A 68 7.95 -4.43 -0.90
CA ALA A 68 8.42 -3.16 -1.44
C ALA A 68 9.95 -3.22 -1.67
N MET A 69 10.37 -2.98 -2.90
CA MET A 69 11.77 -2.84 -3.29
C MET A 69 12.01 -1.43 -3.81
N ILE A 70 13.15 -0.85 -3.48
CA ILE A 70 13.58 0.43 -4.05
C ILE A 70 14.26 0.19 -5.38
N LYS A 71 13.73 0.81 -6.43
CA LYS A 71 14.38 0.92 -7.74
C LYS A 71 14.77 2.38 -7.99
N ILE A 72 16.01 2.61 -8.44
CA ILE A 72 16.47 3.95 -8.82
C ILE A 72 16.20 4.11 -10.32
N VAL A 73 15.53 5.21 -10.67
CA VAL A 73 15.26 5.60 -12.05
C VAL A 73 15.98 6.91 -12.32
N CYS A 74 16.85 6.86 -13.32
CA CYS A 74 17.47 7.96 -14.04
C CYS A 74 17.07 7.73 -15.51
#